data_AF-A0A150HCD1-F1
#
_entry.id   AF-A0A150HCD1-F1
#
_cell.length_a   1.000
_cell.length_b   1.000
_cell.length_c   1.000
_cell.angle_alpha   90.00
_cell.angle_beta   90.00
_cell.angle_gamma   90.00
#
_symmetry.space_group_name_H-M   'P 1'
#
loop_
_entity.id
_entity.type
_entity.pdbx_description
1 polymer ?
#
loop_
_entity_poly.entity_id
_entity_poly.type
_entity_poly.pdbx_seq_one_letter_code
_entity_poly.pdbx_strand_id
1 'polypeptide(L)'
;MLRLPEVIGNHEKRKASSQATAAWGDPSAVVLRCGGEMPGPSTDHCVRADDVDWVSREGEGDTWIFETYGRSPSVELTLDTTKIAGAEALSALSAAVQQIEAERECVGADDVNGEAPEGEASEDGN
;
A
#
# COMPACT_ATOMS: atom_id res chain seq x y z
N MET A 1 13.55 9.92 -0.17
CA MET A 1 13.11 9.98 1.24
C MET A 1 11.60 10.18 1.23
N LEU A 2 10.81 9.23 1.73
CA LEU A 2 9.34 9.37 1.76
C LEU A 2 8.96 10.47 2.75
N ARG A 3 8.13 11.42 2.32
CA ARG A 3 7.57 12.44 3.21
C ARG A 3 6.32 11.90 3.86
N LEU A 4 6.49 11.32 5.03
CA LEU A 4 5.40 10.75 5.82
C LEU A 4 4.64 11.85 6.59
N PRO A 5 3.32 11.74 6.75
CA PRO A 5 2.51 12.71 7.48
C PRO A 5 2.88 12.73 8.96
N GLU A 6 2.80 13.92 9.58
CA GLU A 6 3.08 14.08 11.01
C GLU A 6 1.90 13.61 11.89
N VAL A 7 0.71 13.49 11.32
CA VAL A 7 -0.50 13.01 12.01
C VAL A 7 -1.29 12.10 11.06
N ILE A 8 -1.83 11.00 11.60
CA ILE A 8 -2.80 10.13 10.92
C ILE A 8 -4.03 10.01 11.83
N GLY A 9 -5.19 10.46 11.35
CA GLY A 9 -6.39 10.62 12.17
C GLY A 9 -6.12 11.53 13.37
N ASN A 10 -6.27 10.99 14.58
CA ASN A 10 -5.96 11.68 15.83
C ASN A 10 -4.61 11.24 16.46
N HIS A 11 -3.77 10.53 15.71
CA HIS A 11 -2.54 9.93 16.21
C HIS A 11 -1.31 10.69 15.69
N GLU A 12 -0.54 11.27 16.61
CA GLU A 12 0.72 11.95 16.29
C GLU A 12 1.83 10.94 15.96
N LYS A 13 2.69 11.32 15.01
CA LYS A 13 3.87 10.55 14.64
C LYS A 13 4.88 10.55 15.78
N ARG A 14 5.44 9.37 16.03
CA ARG A 14 6.43 9.11 17.08
C ARG A 14 7.78 8.78 16.47
N LYS A 15 8.83 9.06 17.24
CA LYS A 15 10.19 8.73 16.85
C LYS A 15 10.36 7.21 16.85
N ALA A 16 10.54 6.62 15.67
CA ALA A 16 10.91 5.21 15.55
C ALA A 16 12.42 5.04 15.76
N SER A 17 12.80 3.91 16.37
CA SER A 17 14.20 3.56 16.64
C SER A 17 14.91 2.88 15.46
N SER A 18 14.15 2.36 14.48
CA SER A 18 14.69 1.72 13.28
C SER A 18 14.65 2.64 12.07
N GLN A 19 15.65 2.48 11.19
CA GLN A 19 15.65 3.10 9.87
C GLN A 19 14.46 2.60 9.06
N ALA A 20 13.86 3.48 8.25
CA ALA A 20 12.70 3.17 7.41
C ALA A 20 11.45 2.66 8.16
N THR A 21 11.35 2.93 9.47
CA THR A 21 10.13 2.71 10.26
C THR A 21 9.54 4.04 10.70
N ALA A 22 8.22 4.14 10.72
CA ALA A 22 7.48 5.20 11.37
C ALA A 22 6.32 4.60 12.17
N ALA A 23 5.86 5.30 13.19
CA ALA A 23 4.71 4.87 13.95
C ALA A 23 3.90 6.10 14.39
N TRP A 24 2.62 5.88 14.69
CA TRP A 24 1.70 6.91 15.15
C TRP A 24 0.89 6.39 16.35
N GLY A 25 0.70 7.26 17.35
CA GLY A 25 -0.08 6.97 18.57
C GLY A 25 0.72 6.26 19.68
N ASP A 26 0.17 6.26 20.90
CA ASP A 26 0.75 5.59 22.07
C ASP A 26 -0.38 5.03 22.96
N PRO A 27 -0.58 3.70 23.04
CA PRO A 27 0.09 2.63 22.29
C PRO A 27 -0.18 2.71 20.77
N SER A 28 0.77 2.26 19.94
CA SER A 28 0.74 2.40 18.47
C SER A 28 -0.63 2.08 17.87
N ALA A 29 -1.15 2.99 17.05
CA ALA A 29 -2.33 2.76 16.21
C ALA A 29 -1.92 2.35 14.79
N VAL A 30 -0.80 2.89 14.31
CA VAL A 30 -0.25 2.63 12.98
C VAL A 30 1.26 2.46 13.08
N VAL A 31 1.80 1.44 12.42
CA VAL A 31 3.24 1.21 12.25
C VAL A 31 3.52 1.01 10.77
N LEU A 32 4.40 1.82 10.20
CA LEU A 32 4.85 1.71 8.82
C LEU A 32 6.29 1.21 8.78
N ARG A 33 6.57 0.26 7.89
CA ARG A 33 7.91 -0.19 7.55
C ARG A 33 8.10 -0.12 6.04
N CYS A 34 9.09 0.63 5.60
CA CYS A 34 9.49 0.70 4.20
C CYS A 34 10.75 -0.15 3.99
N GLY A 35 10.91 -0.73 2.80
CA GLY A 35 12.09 -1.53 2.45
C GLY A 35 11.86 -3.04 2.51
N GLY A 36 10.61 -3.49 2.47
CA GLY A 36 10.30 -4.90 2.28
C GLY A 36 10.53 -5.34 0.83
N GLU A 37 10.53 -6.66 0.62
CA GLU A 37 10.54 -7.23 -0.72
C GLU A 37 9.15 -7.10 -1.34
N MET A 38 9.08 -6.79 -2.64
CA MET A 38 7.80 -6.68 -3.33
C MET A 38 7.06 -8.03 -3.25
N PRO A 39 5.80 -8.06 -2.78
CA PRO A 39 5.03 -9.29 -2.73
C PRO A 39 4.80 -9.85 -4.14
N GLY A 40 4.94 -11.18 -4.27
CA GLY A 40 4.57 -11.89 -5.49
C GLY A 40 3.05 -11.90 -5.72
N PRO A 41 2.58 -12.34 -6.90
CA PRO A 41 1.16 -12.56 -7.13
C PRO A 41 0.58 -13.53 -6.10
N SER A 42 -0.53 -13.16 -5.47
CA SER A 42 -1.25 -14.00 -4.51
C SER A 42 -2.76 -13.90 -4.71
N THR A 43 -3.50 -14.78 -4.04
CA THR A 43 -4.97 -14.71 -3.96
C THR A 43 -5.45 -13.97 -2.70
N ASP A 44 -4.54 -13.30 -2.00
CA ASP A 44 -4.89 -12.50 -0.84
C ASP A 44 -5.72 -11.29 -1.26
N HIS A 45 -6.46 -10.73 -0.32
CA HIS A 45 -7.37 -9.64 -0.62
C HIS A 45 -6.58 -8.37 -0.96
N CYS A 46 -6.70 -7.92 -2.21
CA CYS A 46 -6.04 -6.73 -2.75
C CYS A 46 -7.01 -5.53 -2.67
N VAL A 47 -6.61 -4.46 -1.98
CA VAL A 47 -7.38 -3.24 -1.83
C VAL A 47 -6.67 -2.06 -2.47
N ARG A 48 -7.43 -1.27 -3.23
CA ARG A 48 -6.96 -0.02 -3.82
C ARG A 48 -7.41 1.16 -2.96
N ALA A 49 -6.46 2.00 -2.53
CA ALA A 49 -6.72 3.23 -1.81
C ALA A 49 -5.85 4.35 -2.40
N ASP A 50 -6.50 5.38 -2.95
CA ASP A 50 -5.84 6.55 -3.55
C ASP A 50 -4.69 6.15 -4.51
N ASP A 51 -5.00 5.31 -5.50
CA ASP A 51 -4.10 4.78 -6.53
C ASP A 51 -2.91 3.95 -6.00
N VAL A 52 -2.98 3.52 -4.74
CA VAL A 52 -2.04 2.57 -4.16
C VAL A 52 -2.76 1.25 -3.91
N ASP A 53 -2.19 0.19 -4.48
CA ASP A 53 -2.64 -1.17 -4.28
C ASP A 53 -1.96 -1.80 -3.07
N TRP A 54 -2.75 -2.47 -2.24
CA TRP A 54 -2.31 -3.10 -1.00
C TRP A 54 -2.83 -4.52 -0.90
N VAL A 55 -1.94 -5.48 -0.69
CA VAL A 55 -2.31 -6.81 -0.22
C VAL A 55 -2.60 -6.72 1.28
N SER A 56 -3.79 -7.15 1.67
CA SER A 56 -4.28 -7.09 3.05
C SER A 56 -4.35 -8.48 3.68
N ARG A 57 -3.91 -8.59 4.94
CA ARG A 57 -3.93 -9.83 5.73
C ARG A 57 -4.21 -9.54 7.20
N GLU A 58 -4.84 -10.49 7.88
CA GLU A 58 -5.03 -10.42 9.33
C GLU A 58 -3.68 -10.56 10.06
N GLY A 59 -3.48 -9.73 11.08
CA GLY A 59 -2.35 -9.81 11.99
C GLY A 59 -2.72 -10.54 13.28
N GLU A 60 -1.92 -10.33 14.33
CA GLU A 60 -2.22 -10.86 15.66
C GLU A 60 -3.24 -9.96 16.39
N GLY A 61 -4.22 -10.55 17.07
CA GLY A 61 -5.24 -9.81 17.82
C GLY A 61 -6.09 -8.91 16.91
N ASP A 62 -6.37 -7.68 17.34
CA ASP A 62 -7.15 -6.71 16.57
C ASP A 62 -6.33 -5.95 15.51
N THR A 63 -5.26 -6.55 15.00
CA THR A 63 -4.37 -5.91 14.01
C THR A 63 -4.59 -6.40 12.60
N TRP A 64 -4.36 -5.50 11.64
CA TRP A 64 -4.34 -5.80 10.22
C TRP A 64 -3.03 -5.34 9.60
N ILE A 65 -2.57 -6.08 8.59
CA ILE A 65 -1.35 -5.78 7.85
C ILE A 65 -1.72 -5.50 6.39
N PHE A 66 -1.19 -4.39 5.87
CA PHE A 66 -1.32 -4.00 4.47
C PHE A 66 0.08 -3.85 3.89
N GLU A 67 0.35 -4.50 2.77
CA GLU A 67 1.63 -4.43 2.09
C GLU A 67 1.42 -3.96 0.66
N THR A 68 2.15 -2.94 0.20
CA THR A 68 1.98 -2.40 -1.15
C THR A 68 2.23 -3.48 -2.20
N TYR A 69 1.30 -3.63 -3.13
CA TYR A 69 1.46 -4.50 -4.29
C TYR A 69 2.10 -3.74 -5.45
N GLY A 70 2.99 -4.42 -6.18
CA GLY A 70 3.59 -3.88 -7.40
C GLY A 70 4.51 -2.69 -7.19
N ARG A 71 5.05 -2.45 -5.99
CA ARG A 71 5.99 -1.35 -5.72
C ARG A 71 7.27 -1.89 -5.09
N SER A 72 8.42 -1.41 -5.56
CA SER A 72 9.75 -1.79 -5.07
C SER A 72 10.57 -0.56 -4.65
N PRO A 73 10.96 -0.43 -3.35
CA PRO A 73 10.71 -1.36 -2.26
C PRO A 73 9.23 -1.42 -1.81
N SER A 74 8.82 -2.52 -1.17
CA SER A 74 7.49 -2.60 -0.57
C SER A 74 7.40 -1.76 0.71
N VAL A 75 6.19 -1.27 0.97
CA VAL A 75 5.80 -0.61 2.21
C VAL A 75 4.77 -1.48 2.91
N GLU A 76 5.09 -1.88 4.14
CA GLU A 76 4.19 -2.59 5.04
C GLU A 76 3.61 -1.62 6.06
N LEU A 77 2.32 -1.76 6.33
CA LEU A 77 1.55 -1.01 7.29
C LEU A 77 0.85 -1.99 8.23
N THR A 78 1.17 -1.95 9.51
CA THR A 78 0.42 -2.65 10.56
C THR A 78 -0.46 -1.65 11.29
N LEU A 79 -1.75 -1.94 11.40
CA LEU A 79 -2.72 -1.08 12.07
C LEU A 79 -3.51 -1.83 13.13
N ASP A 80 -3.86 -1.12 14.20
CA ASP A 80 -4.77 -1.57 15.24
C ASP A 80 -6.19 -1.09 14.90
N THR A 81 -7.04 -2.03 14.50
CA THR A 81 -8.40 -1.74 14.02
C THR A 81 -9.32 -1.19 15.10
N THR A 82 -8.95 -1.33 16.39
CA THR A 82 -9.71 -0.72 17.49
C THR A 82 -9.45 0.77 17.63
N LYS A 83 -8.37 1.30 17.00
CA LYS A 83 -7.92 2.69 17.15
C LYS A 83 -8.05 3.53 15.89
N ILE A 84 -8.05 2.91 14.71
CA ILE A 84 -8.16 3.61 13.43
C ILE A 84 -8.75 2.72 12.34
N ALA A 85 -9.55 3.33 11.45
CA ALA A 85 -10.05 2.64 10.27
C ALA A 85 -8.94 2.46 9.23
N GLY A 86 -8.87 1.29 8.60
CA GLY A 86 -7.87 0.99 7.57
C GLY A 86 -7.89 2.00 6.41
N ALA A 87 -9.07 2.36 5.91
CA ALA A 87 -9.21 3.33 4.83
C ALA A 87 -8.61 4.71 5.18
N GLU A 88 -8.78 5.17 6.42
CA GLU A 88 -8.22 6.44 6.90
C GLU A 88 -6.68 6.40 6.95
N ALA A 89 -6.12 5.31 7.48
CA ALA A 89 -4.67 5.12 7.54
C ALA A 89 -4.03 5.01 6.15
N LEU A 90 -4.63 4.22 5.26
CA LEU A 90 -4.14 4.04 3.89
C LEU A 90 -4.20 5.35 3.10
N SER A 91 -5.31 6.08 3.20
CA SER A 91 -5.48 7.35 2.50
C SER A 91 -4.46 8.40 2.96
N ALA A 92 -4.21 8.50 4.27
CA ALA A 92 -3.23 9.43 4.82
C ALA A 92 -1.78 9.16 4.35
N LEU A 93 -1.47 7.92 3.98
CA LEU A 93 -0.13 7.49 3.56
C LEU A 93 0.04 7.44 2.03
N SER A 94 -1.05 7.45 1.27
CA SER A 94 -1.07 7.32 -0.19
C SER A 94 -0.09 8.25 -0.88
N ALA A 95 -0.14 9.55 -0.59
CA ALA A 95 0.73 10.56 -1.21
C ALA A 95 2.23 10.28 -1.00
N ALA A 96 2.61 9.71 0.15
CA ALA A 96 3.99 9.33 0.43
C ALA A 96 4.40 8.06 -0.33
N VAL A 97 3.49 7.08 -0.40
CA VAL A 97 3.73 5.78 -1.04
C VAL A 97 3.73 5.90 -2.57
N GLN A 98 2.91 6.79 -3.14
CA GLN A 98 2.88 7.07 -4.58
C GLN A 98 4.21 7.59 -5.14
N GLN A 99 5.15 8.02 -4.28
CA GLN A 99 6.51 8.39 -4.68
C GLN A 99 7.37 7.18 -5.11
N ILE A 100 6.93 5.95 -4.83
CA ILE A 100 7.56 4.70 -5.27
C ILE A 100 6.76 4.25 -6.49
N GLU A 101 7.33 4.19 -7.69
CA GLU A 101 6.57 3.85 -8.90
C GLU A 101 5.87 2.48 -8.82
N ALA A 102 4.68 2.38 -9.42
CA ALA A 102 3.94 1.13 -9.52
C ALA A 102 4.37 0.36 -10.79
N GLU A 103 4.81 -0.88 -10.59
CA GLU A 103 5.19 -1.86 -11.61
C GLU A 103 4.08 -2.87 -11.90
N ARG A 104 3.16 -3.07 -10.93
CA ARG A 104 1.99 -3.96 -11.03
C ARG A 104 0.82 -3.39 -10.26
N GLU A 105 -0.36 -3.92 -10.53
CA GLU A 105 -1.60 -3.45 -9.93
C GLU A 105 -2.55 -4.61 -9.57
N CYS A 106 -3.48 -4.38 -8.66
CA CYS A 106 -4.53 -5.34 -8.34
C CYS A 106 -5.36 -5.64 -9.60
N VAL A 107 -5.69 -6.92 -9.82
CA VAL A 107 -6.65 -7.35 -10.86
C VAL A 107 -7.92 -7.89 -10.21
N GLY A 108 -9.06 -7.42 -10.68
CA GLY A 108 -10.40 -7.83 -10.27
C GLY A 108 -11.10 -8.71 -11.32
N ALA A 109 -12.32 -9.13 -11.00
CA ALA A 109 -13.14 -9.95 -11.89
C ALA A 109 -13.51 -9.23 -13.20
N ASP A 110 -13.57 -7.89 -13.18
CA ASP A 110 -13.86 -7.08 -14.35
C ASP A 110 -12.65 -6.95 -15.30
N ASP A 111 -11.41 -7.09 -14.78
CA ASP A 111 -10.18 -6.96 -15.56
C ASP A 111 -9.87 -8.21 -16.42
N VAL A 112 -10.57 -9.32 -16.18
CA VAL A 112 -10.39 -10.57 -16.95
C VAL A 112 -10.95 -10.46 -18.37
N ASN A 113 -11.63 -9.36 -18.71
CA ASN A 113 -12.14 -9.07 -20.04
C ASN A 113 -11.22 -8.14 -20.84
N GLY A 114 -9.92 -8.48 -20.87
CA GLY A 114 -8.93 -8.18 -21.92
C GLY A 114 -8.99 -6.84 -22.64
N GLU A 115 -8.29 -5.84 -22.11
CA GLU A 115 -7.64 -4.82 -22.95
C GLU A 115 -6.14 -5.13 -22.99
N ALA A 116 -5.74 -5.86 -24.04
CA ALA A 116 -4.34 -5.88 -24.44
C ALA A 116 -3.94 -4.43 -24.83
N PRO A 117 -2.70 -3.98 -24.58
CA PRO A 117 -2.30 -2.64 -24.97
C PRO A 117 -2.49 -2.44 -26.48
N GLU A 118 -3.35 -1.49 -26.86
CA GLU A 118 -3.48 -1.00 -28.23
C GLU A 118 -2.21 -0.23 -28.62
N GLY A 119 -1.22 -0.98 -29.09
CA GLY A 119 -0.14 -0.53 -29.97
C GLY A 119 0.21 -1.75 -30.83
N GLU A 120 0.27 -1.71 -32.16
CA GLU A 120 0.64 -0.65 -33.07
C GLU A 120 -0.15 -0.85 -34.38
N ALA A 121 -0.75 0.22 -34.91
CA ALA A 121 -1.10 0.24 -36.32
C ALA A 121 0.20 0.18 -37.13
N SER A 122 0.41 -0.91 -37.87
CA SER A 122 1.38 -0.97 -38.96
C SER A 122 0.61 -1.22 -40.25
N GLU A 123 0.55 -0.16 -41.05
CA GLU A 123 0.25 -0.20 -42.48
C GLU A 123 1.24 -1.12 -43.18
N ASP A 124 0.79 -2.12 -43.93
CA ASP A 124 1.54 -2.65 -45.07
C ASP A 124 0.59 -3.37 -46.04
N GLY A 125 0.57 -2.87 -47.28
CA GLY A 125 -0.24 -3.39 -48.36
C GLY A 125 0.40 -4.57 -49.09
N ASN A 126 -0.46 -5.40 -49.67
CA ASN A 126 -0.33 -5.95 -51.03
C ASN A 126 -1.63 -6.66 -51.43
#